data_AF-A0A957GM76-F1
#
_entry.id   AF-A0A957GM76-F1
#
_cell.length_a   1.000
_cell.length_b   1.000
_cell.length_c   1.000
_cell.angle_alpha   90.00
_cell.angle_beta   90.00
_cell.angle_gamma   90.00
#
_symmetry.space_group_name_H-M   'P 1'
#
loop_
_entity.id
_entity.type
_entity.pdbx_description
1 polymer ?
#
loop_
_entity_poly.entity_id
_entity_poly.type
_entity_poly.pdbx_seq_one_letter_code
_entity_poly.pdbx_strand_id
1 'polypeptide(L)'
;MSDRVVLQRVRLFLLILSAFLCLGTLAELWLTEHTENPVQLLPFVLCGVGFVVILLALFRPTTGTVQLLRVVMLFVGLGSLFGLFEHIEHNIAFALEIQPNLTTA
;
A
#
# COMPACT_ATOMS: atom_id res chain seq x y z
N MET A 1 -11.24 -26.96 -17.67
CA MET A 1 -10.00 -26.20 -17.35
C MET A 1 -9.39 -26.80 -16.09
N SER A 2 -8.08 -26.99 -16.01
CA SER A 2 -7.46 -27.52 -14.78
C SER A 2 -7.32 -26.42 -13.72
N ASP A 3 -7.62 -26.74 -12.46
CA ASP A 3 -7.52 -25.83 -11.30
C ASP A 3 -6.16 -25.13 -11.21
N ARG A 4 -5.09 -25.82 -11.60
CA ARG A 4 -3.72 -25.29 -11.61
C ARG A 4 -3.57 -24.08 -12.54
N VAL A 5 -4.21 -24.11 -13.71
CA VAL A 5 -4.17 -23.03 -14.69
C VAL A 5 -4.94 -21.81 -14.17
N VAL A 6 -6.08 -22.03 -13.52
CA VAL A 6 -6.87 -20.97 -12.90
C VAL A 6 -6.05 -20.28 -11.80
N LEU A 7 -5.44 -21.06 -10.89
CA LEU A 7 -4.61 -20.53 -9.81
C LEU A 7 -3.39 -19.75 -10.32
N GLN A 8 -2.76 -20.20 -11.40
CA GLN A 8 -1.64 -19.47 -12.03
C GLN A 8 -2.10 -18.12 -12.58
N ARG A 9 -3.25 -18.07 -13.27
CA ARG A 9 -3.81 -16.82 -13.81
C ARG A 9 -4.20 -15.85 -12.71
N VAL A 10 -4.87 -16.32 -11.67
CA VAL A 10 -5.23 -15.50 -10.50
C VAL A 10 -3.98 -14.95 -9.84
N ARG A 11 -2.94 -15.77 -9.64
CA ARG A 11 -1.66 -15.30 -9.07
C ARG A 11 -1.03 -14.20 -9.91
N LEU A 12 -0.95 -14.40 -11.24
CA LEU A 12 -0.38 -13.41 -12.13
C LEU A 12 -1.18 -12.10 -12.10
N PHE A 13 -2.51 -12.20 -12.18
CA PHE A 13 -3.40 -11.05 -12.08
C PHE A 13 -3.20 -10.28 -10.77
N LEU A 14 -3.17 -10.96 -9.64
CA LEU A 14 -2.97 -10.33 -8.33
C LEU A 14 -1.61 -9.64 -8.22
N LEU A 15 -0.53 -10.26 -8.70
CA LEU A 15 0.79 -9.63 -8.71
C LEU A 15 0.82 -8.37 -9.58
N ILE A 16 0.24 -8.41 -10.78
CA ILE A 16 0.16 -7.26 -11.67
C ILE A 16 -0.68 -6.15 -11.02
N LEU A 17 -1.86 -6.49 -10.49
CA LEU A 17 -2.73 -5.55 -9.80
C LEU A 17 -2.00 -4.89 -8.62
N SER A 18 -1.34 -5.65 -7.77
CA SER A 18 -0.55 -5.11 -6.65
C SER A 18 0.57 -4.19 -7.12
N ALA A 19 1.24 -4.50 -8.23
CA ALA A 19 2.26 -3.62 -8.80
C ALA A 19 1.68 -2.27 -9.24
N PHE A 20 0.52 -2.29 -9.92
CA PHE A 20 -0.20 -1.07 -10.30
C PHE A 20 -0.69 -0.27 -9.11
N LEU A 21 -1.18 -0.94 -8.05
CA LEU A 21 -1.58 -0.26 -6.82
C LEU A 21 -0.39 0.46 -6.18
N CYS A 22 0.77 -0.19 -6.02
CA CYS A 22 1.97 0.46 -5.50
C CYS A 22 2.42 1.64 -6.35
N LEU A 23 2.45 1.49 -7.69
CA LEU A 23 2.81 2.58 -8.59
C LEU A 23 1.81 3.74 -8.56
N GLY A 24 0.52 3.43 -8.53
CA GLY A 24 -0.57 4.40 -8.44
C GLY A 24 -0.45 5.22 -7.16
N THR A 25 -0.26 4.56 -6.01
CA THR A 25 -0.05 5.22 -4.73
C THR A 25 1.20 6.10 -4.73
N LEU A 26 2.33 5.64 -5.29
CA LEU A 26 3.54 6.47 -5.41
C LEU A 26 3.30 7.73 -6.26
N ALA A 27 2.58 7.59 -7.36
CA ALA A 27 2.22 8.72 -8.22
C ALA A 27 1.28 9.69 -7.51
N GLU A 28 0.27 9.18 -6.79
CA GLU A 28 -0.67 9.98 -6.01
C GLU A 28 0.05 10.77 -4.91
N LEU A 29 0.90 10.12 -4.12
CA LEU A 29 1.68 10.78 -3.06
C LEU A 29 2.62 11.85 -3.61
N TRP A 30 3.21 11.61 -4.77
CA TRP A 30 4.06 12.59 -5.45
C TRP A 30 3.25 13.80 -5.93
N LEU A 31 2.11 13.57 -6.59
CA LEU A 31 1.24 14.62 -7.12
C LEU A 31 0.55 15.44 -6.03
N THR A 32 0.34 14.86 -4.85
CA THR A 32 -0.24 15.53 -3.68
C THR A 32 0.81 16.15 -2.76
N GLU A 33 2.09 16.13 -3.16
CA GLU A 33 3.21 16.68 -2.38
C GLU A 33 3.26 16.16 -0.94
N HIS A 34 2.93 14.88 -0.73
CA HIS A 34 2.79 14.23 0.58
C HIS A 34 4.14 14.01 1.28
N THR A 35 4.87 15.09 1.55
CA THR A 35 6.25 15.11 2.04
C THR A 35 6.48 16.09 3.19
N GLU A 36 5.42 16.68 3.73
CA GLU A 36 5.50 17.74 4.76
C GLU A 36 6.02 17.22 6.11
N ASN A 37 5.81 15.94 6.40
CA ASN A 37 6.25 15.31 7.65
C ASN A 37 7.00 13.99 7.39
N PRO A 38 7.98 13.61 8.23
CA PRO A 38 8.75 12.37 8.03
C PRO A 38 7.88 11.11 7.96
N VAL A 39 6.75 11.09 8.68
CA VAL A 39 5.79 9.98 8.67
C VAL A 39 5.17 9.80 7.28
N GLN A 40 5.01 10.87 6.50
CA GLN A 40 4.47 10.82 5.14
C GLN A 40 5.42 10.13 4.14
N LEU A 41 6.71 9.95 4.48
CA LEU A 41 7.66 9.17 3.69
C LEU A 41 7.48 7.65 3.84
N LEU A 42 6.81 7.20 4.91
CA LEU A 42 6.55 5.79 5.17
C LEU A 42 5.84 5.09 4.00
N PRO A 43 4.72 5.60 3.45
CA PRO A 43 4.06 4.97 2.32
C PRO A 43 4.91 4.97 1.03
N PHE A 44 5.80 5.94 0.81
CA PHE A 44 6.75 5.90 -0.32
C PHE A 44 7.71 4.71 -0.19
N VAL A 45 8.29 4.52 1.00
CA VAL A 45 9.23 3.41 1.24
C VAL A 45 8.51 2.07 1.13
N LEU A 46 7.33 1.94 1.75
CA LEU A 46 6.56 0.69 1.72
C LEU A 46 6.11 0.33 0.31
N CYS A 47 5.57 1.29 -0.46
CA CYS A 47 5.17 1.04 -1.84
C CYS A 47 6.36 0.81 -2.78
N GLY A 48 7.47 1.53 -2.58
CA GLY A 48 8.69 1.34 -3.36
C GLY A 48 9.31 -0.05 -3.16
N VAL A 49 9.50 -0.46 -1.90
CA VAL A 49 9.98 -1.81 -1.57
C VAL A 49 8.99 -2.88 -2.01
N GLY A 50 7.69 -2.67 -1.78
CA GLY A 50 6.62 -3.54 -2.23
C GLY A 50 6.67 -3.78 -3.75
N PHE A 51 6.77 -2.72 -4.54
CA PHE A 51 6.86 -2.78 -5.99
C PHE A 51 8.07 -3.58 -6.46
N VAL A 52 9.27 -3.30 -5.92
CA VAL A 52 10.50 -4.03 -6.27
C VAL A 52 10.36 -5.53 -5.99
N VAL A 53 9.78 -5.90 -4.85
CA VAL A 53 9.62 -7.30 -4.45
C VAL A 53 8.53 -8.01 -5.25
N ILE A 54 7.46 -7.30 -5.65
CA ILE A 54 6.47 -7.80 -6.60
C ILE A 54 7.11 -8.10 -7.95
N LEU A 55 7.92 -7.18 -8.50
CA LEU A 55 8.65 -7.41 -9.75
C LEU A 55 9.58 -8.63 -9.62
N LEU A 56 10.30 -8.74 -8.50
CA LEU A 56 11.15 -9.90 -8.23
C LEU A 56 10.33 -11.20 -8.23
N ALA A 57 9.13 -11.21 -7.64
CA ALA A 57 8.23 -12.37 -7.63
C ALA A 57 7.66 -12.70 -9.01
N LEU A 58 7.42 -11.70 -9.87
CA LEU A 58 6.98 -11.88 -11.25
C LEU A 58 8.06 -12.55 -12.11
N PHE A 59 9.31 -12.09 -12.01
CA PHE A 59 10.40 -12.60 -12.85
C PHE A 59 11.11 -13.84 -12.27
N ARG A 60 11.13 -14.01 -10.95
CA ARG A 60 11.80 -15.12 -10.25
C ARG A 60 10.94 -15.68 -9.10
N PRO A 61 9.89 -16.46 -9.40
CA PRO A 61 8.97 -17.02 -8.41
C PRO A 61 9.59 -18.21 -7.65
N THR A 62 10.63 -17.95 -6.85
CA THR A 62 11.25 -18.94 -5.94
C THR A 62 10.56 -18.93 -4.58
N THR A 63 10.75 -19.98 -3.78
CA THR A 63 10.22 -20.04 -2.40
C THR A 63 10.68 -18.85 -1.55
N GLY A 64 11.96 -18.48 -1.65
CA GLY A 64 12.53 -17.34 -0.92
C GLY A 64 11.91 -16.01 -1.37
N THR A 65 11.74 -15.81 -2.68
CA THR A 65 11.08 -14.61 -3.21
C THR A 65 9.64 -14.48 -2.71
N VAL A 66 8.89 -15.59 -2.66
CA VAL A 66 7.51 -15.58 -2.17
C VAL A 66 7.45 -15.31 -0.67
N GLN A 67 8.38 -15.84 0.12
CA GLN A 67 8.46 -15.53 1.56
C GLN A 67 8.78 -14.05 1.79
N LEU A 68 9.75 -13.50 1.06
CA LEU A 68 10.08 -12.08 1.11
C LEU A 68 8.86 -11.21 0.75
N LEU A 69 8.15 -11.55 -0.33
CA LEU A 69 6.91 -10.87 -0.72
C LEU A 69 5.89 -10.87 0.41
N ARG A 70 5.67 -12.00 1.09
CA ARG A 70 4.72 -12.09 2.20
C ARG A 70 5.10 -11.19 3.38
N VAL A 71 6.38 -11.19 3.76
CA VAL A 71 6.87 -10.34 4.85
C VAL A 71 6.70 -8.86 4.50
N VAL A 72 7.06 -8.47 3.27
CA VAL A 72 6.90 -7.09 2.80
C VAL A 72 5.43 -6.70 2.75
N MET A 73 4.55 -7.56 2.24
CA MET A 73 3.11 -7.30 2.21
C MET A 73 2.48 -7.20 3.61
N LEU A 74 3.02 -7.91 4.61
CA LEU A 74 2.63 -7.73 6.00
C LEU A 74 2.96 -6.31 6.49
N PHE A 75 4.18 -5.82 6.22
CA PHE A 75 4.54 -4.44 6.58
C PHE A 75 3.76 -3.40 5.80
N VAL A 76 3.49 -3.62 4.51
CA VAL A 76 2.59 -2.77 3.73
C VAL A 76 1.21 -2.71 4.39
N GLY A 77 0.62 -3.86 4.73
CA GLY A 77 -0.68 -3.92 5.40
C GLY A 77 -0.72 -3.21 6.76
N LEU A 78 0.32 -3.38 7.59
CA LEU A 78 0.44 -2.68 8.87
C LEU A 78 0.61 -1.16 8.67
N GLY A 79 1.44 -0.75 7.71
CA GLY A 79 1.62 0.66 7.37
C GLY A 79 0.36 1.30 6.79
N SER A 80 -0.42 0.56 5.99
CA SER A 80 -1.71 1.02 5.49
C SER A 80 -2.73 1.21 6.61
N LEU A 81 -2.77 0.32 7.61
CA LEU A 81 -3.64 0.47 8.77
C LEU A 81 -3.24 1.70 9.60
N PHE A 82 -1.94 1.91 9.80
CA PHE A 82 -1.42 3.08 10.46
C PHE A 82 -1.74 4.38 9.69
N GLY A 83 -1.54 4.41 8.37
CA GLY A 83 -1.88 5.56 7.54
C GLY A 83 -3.38 5.87 7.53
N LEU A 84 -4.24 4.84 7.56
CA LEU A 84 -5.68 5.03 7.70
C LEU A 84 -6.03 5.75 9.01
N PHE A 85 -5.39 5.37 10.12
CA PHE A 85 -5.59 6.03 11.41
C PHE A 85 -5.20 7.51 11.35
N GLU A 86 -4.01 7.83 10.85
CA GLU A 86 -3.52 9.21 10.71
C GLU A 86 -4.46 10.06 9.84
N HIS A 87 -4.93 9.53 8.71
CA HIS A 87 -5.86 10.25 7.84
C HIS A 87 -7.22 10.49 8.51
N ILE A 88 -7.73 9.53 9.28
CA ILE A 88 -8.98 9.72 10.03
C ILE A 88 -8.81 10.79 11.10
N GLU A 89 -7.73 10.73 11.89
CA GLU A 89 -7.44 11.71 12.93
C GLU A 89 -7.35 13.12 12.35
N HIS A 90 -6.59 13.30 11.27
CA HIS A 90 -6.44 14.60 10.61
C HIS A 90 -7.77 15.10 10.03
N ASN A 91 -8.57 14.23 9.40
CA ASN A 91 -9.87 14.59 8.85
C ASN A 91 -10.85 15.04 9.93
N ILE A 92 -10.83 14.40 11.11
CA ILE A 92 -11.65 14.79 12.26
C ILE A 92 -11.19 16.16 12.78
N ALA A 93 -9.88 16.36 12.95
CA ALA A 93 -9.34 17.64 13.40
C ALA A 93 -9.71 18.79 12.46
N PHE A 94 -9.57 18.58 11.15
CA PHE A 94 -9.96 19.55 10.12
C PHE A 94 -11.48 19.83 10.13
N ALA A 95 -12.31 18.80 10.33
CA ALA A 95 -13.76 18.98 10.42
C ALA A 95 -14.15 19.84 11.63
N LEU A 96 -13.50 19.65 12.78
CA LEU A 96 -13.69 20.47 13.98
C LEU A 96 -13.22 21.92 13.80
N GLU A 97 -12.16 22.14 13.01
CA GLU A 97 -11.68 23.49 12.67
C GLU A 97 -12.70 24.27 11.84
N ILE A 98 -13.31 23.64 10.83
CA ILE A 98 -14.32 24.28 9.96
C ILE A 98 -15.68 24.40 10.67
N GLN A 99 -16.03 23.44 11.52
CA GLN A 99 -17.31 23.40 12.23
C GLN A 99 -17.10 23.21 13.74
N PRO A 100 -16.75 24.28 14.48
CA PRO A 100 -16.42 24.18 15.91
C PRO A 100 -17.57 23.75 16.82
N ASN A 101 -18.80 23.70 16.31
CA ASN A 101 -19.97 23.20 17.03
C ASN A 101 -20.21 21.69 16.89
N LEU A 102 -19.41 20.97 16.08
CA LEU A 102 -19.43 19.51 16.05
C LEU A 102 -18.83 18.99 17.37
N THR A 103 -19.63 18.32 18.20
CA THR A 103 -19.11 17.56 19.34
C THR A 103 -18.69 16.17 18.86
N THR A 104 -17.51 15.71 19.26
CA THR A 104 -17.09 14.30 19.09
C THR A 104 -18.11 13.40 19.81
N ALA A 105 -18.68 12.44 19.09
CA ALA A 105 -19.64 11.47 19.63
C ALA A 105 -18.98 10.48 20.61
#